data_AF-A0A4W5KH81-F1
#
_entry.id   AF-A0A4W5KH81-F1
#
_cell.length_a   1.000
_cell.length_b   1.000
_cell.length_c   1.000
_cell.angle_alpha   90.00
_cell.angle_beta   90.00
_cell.angle_gamma   90.00
#
_symmetry.space_group_name_H-M   'P 1'
#
loop_
_entity.id
_entity.type
_entity.pdbx_description
1 polymer ?
#
loop_
_entity_poly.entity_id
_entity_poly.type
_entity_poly.pdbx_seq_one_letter_code
_entity_poly.pdbx_strand_id
1 'polypeptide(L)'
;MFNGTSFGFVNSHLTSGSEKKIRRNQNYVSILRFLNLGDKKLNPFDITHRFTHLFWLGDLNYRIELPSTEAESIVTKIKQQQYQELLCRDQLTIEKGEGKVFLHYDEEEITFAPTYRFERDTRERYAYTKAKATGTKYNLPSWCDRVLRKSYPLVHVFCQSYGCTNDIMTSDHSPVFSTFEVGVASQFVSKHGTVYNFTRQRHRTGCATNARVSLYFTKSLLSEEDARSNCLSIFLSRSQQCVSGWDQVHELCCHPHDKVQDQVLHRIPLQLLRE
;
A
#
# COMPACT_ATOMS: atom_id res chain seq x y z
N MET A 1 -14.36 3.80 -9.55
CA MET A 1 -14.82 2.43 -9.88
C MET A 1 -14.18 2.02 -11.18
N PHE A 2 -13.74 0.78 -11.29
CA PHE A 2 -13.29 0.17 -12.53
C PHE A 2 -14.34 -0.84 -12.96
N ASN A 3 -15.10 -0.50 -14.00
CA ASN A 3 -16.35 -1.16 -14.34
C ASN A 3 -17.32 -1.28 -13.13
N GLY A 4 -17.74 -2.50 -12.76
CA GLY A 4 -18.58 -2.79 -11.60
C GLY A 4 -17.80 -3.07 -10.31
N THR A 5 -16.47 -2.89 -10.30
CA THR A 5 -15.60 -3.15 -9.16
C THR A 5 -15.08 -1.85 -8.55
N SER A 6 -15.17 -1.71 -7.22
CA SER A 6 -14.65 -0.54 -6.51
C SER A 6 -13.27 -0.80 -5.90
N PHE A 7 -12.37 0.15 -6.10
CA PHE A 7 -10.99 0.13 -5.61
C PHE A 7 -10.77 1.31 -4.67
N GLY A 8 -10.18 1.04 -3.52
CA GLY A 8 -9.71 2.06 -2.57
C GLY A 8 -8.20 1.94 -2.37
N PHE A 9 -7.51 3.07 -2.33
CA PHE A 9 -6.08 3.14 -2.10
C PHE A 9 -5.82 4.15 -0.98
N VAL A 10 -5.15 3.71 0.09
CA VAL A 10 -4.75 4.57 1.21
C VAL A 10 -3.24 4.55 1.31
N ASN A 11 -2.61 5.71 1.12
CA ASN A 11 -1.20 5.91 1.46
C ASN A 11 -1.13 6.59 2.83
N SER A 12 -0.33 6.07 3.75
CA SER A 12 -0.16 6.67 5.07
C SER A 12 1.29 6.72 5.52
N HIS A 13 1.65 7.81 6.20
CA HIS A 13 2.92 7.98 6.89
C HIS A 13 2.62 8.09 8.39
N LEU A 14 2.83 7.00 9.12
CA LEU A 14 2.46 6.94 10.54
C LEU A 14 3.60 7.46 11.43
N THR A 15 3.29 7.64 12.72
CA THR A 15 4.25 8.18 13.69
C THR A 15 5.55 7.35 13.76
N SER A 16 6.70 8.02 13.58
CA SER A 16 8.04 7.42 13.67
C SER A 16 8.54 7.23 15.11
N GLY A 17 9.47 6.28 15.31
CA GLY A 17 10.07 5.94 16.61
C GLY A 17 9.68 4.53 17.06
N SER A 18 10.66 3.72 17.50
CA SER A 18 10.41 2.32 17.90
C SER A 18 9.47 2.22 19.09
N GLU A 19 9.54 3.19 20.01
CA GLU A 19 8.73 3.30 21.22
C GLU A 19 7.26 3.70 20.97
N LYS A 20 6.90 4.07 19.74
CA LYS A 20 5.60 4.71 19.43
C LYS A 20 4.59 3.80 18.74
N LYS A 21 4.65 2.48 18.93
CA LYS A 21 3.71 1.53 18.29
C LYS A 21 2.25 1.84 18.63
N ILE A 22 1.95 2.13 19.90
CA ILE A 22 0.59 2.51 20.34
C ILE A 22 0.09 3.77 19.61
N ARG A 23 0.98 4.75 19.36
CA ARG A 23 0.62 5.96 18.61
C ARG A 23 0.34 5.67 17.14
N ARG A 24 1.05 4.71 16.52
CA ARG A 24 0.74 4.24 15.16
C ARG A 24 -0.63 3.57 15.09
N ASN A 25 -0.98 2.74 16.07
CA ASN A 25 -2.31 2.14 16.17
C ASN A 25 -3.41 3.22 16.25
N GLN A 26 -3.18 4.25 17.06
CA GLN A 26 -4.08 5.41 17.14
C GLN A 26 -4.17 6.16 15.79
N ASN A 27 -3.05 6.34 15.09
CA ASN A 27 -3.07 6.94 13.75
C ASN A 27 -3.92 6.11 12.78
N TYR A 28 -3.76 4.79 12.78
CA TYR A 28 -4.57 3.86 11.98
C TYR A 28 -6.06 4.03 12.28
N VAL A 29 -6.46 4.01 13.56
CA VAL A 29 -7.87 4.19 13.96
C VAL A 29 -8.41 5.56 13.55
N SER A 30 -7.63 6.63 13.68
CA SER A 30 -8.04 7.96 13.24
C SER A 30 -8.23 8.03 11.72
N ILE A 31 -7.31 7.48 10.93
CA ILE A 31 -7.44 7.44 9.47
C ILE A 31 -8.69 6.64 9.09
N LEU A 32 -8.89 5.47 9.71
CA LEU A 32 -10.07 4.63 9.47
C LEU A 32 -11.40 5.38 9.73
N ARG A 33 -11.46 6.16 10.81
CA ARG A 33 -12.66 6.90 11.22
C ARG A 33 -12.96 8.12 10.36
N PHE A 34 -11.92 8.86 9.97
CA PHE A 34 -12.09 10.20 9.37
C PHE A 34 -11.87 10.22 7.86
N LEU A 35 -11.20 9.22 7.29
CA LEU A 35 -11.01 9.16 5.85
C LEU A 35 -12.34 8.86 5.17
N ASN A 36 -12.85 9.84 4.42
CA ASN A 36 -14.14 9.72 3.74
C ASN A 36 -13.94 9.49 2.24
N LEU A 37 -13.66 8.24 1.87
CA LEU A 37 -13.54 7.80 0.47
C LEU A 37 -14.68 6.83 0.12
N GLY A 38 -14.97 6.69 -1.18
CA GLY A 38 -15.98 5.76 -1.69
C GLY A 38 -17.38 6.37 -1.81
N ASP A 39 -18.39 5.50 -1.99
CA ASP A 39 -19.78 5.94 -2.16
C ASP A 39 -20.33 6.53 -0.84
N LYS A 40 -20.71 7.80 -0.87
CA LYS A 40 -21.31 8.53 0.27
C LYS A 40 -22.65 7.91 0.72
N LYS A 41 -23.32 7.12 -0.11
CA LYS A 41 -24.51 6.36 0.32
C LYS A 41 -24.18 5.28 1.36
N LEU A 42 -22.91 4.87 1.45
CA LEU A 42 -22.40 3.90 2.43
C LEU A 42 -21.84 4.58 3.70
N ASN A 43 -22.24 5.82 3.99
CA ASN A 43 -21.75 6.60 5.14
C ASN A 43 -21.77 5.88 6.51
N PRO A 44 -22.73 4.98 6.83
CA PRO A 44 -22.68 4.23 8.10
C PRO A 44 -21.45 3.32 8.24
N PHE A 45 -20.80 2.97 7.13
CA PHE A 45 -19.63 2.11 7.12
C PHE A 45 -18.35 2.93 6.99
N ASP A 46 -17.27 2.50 7.65
CA ASP A 46 -15.93 3.02 7.37
C ASP A 46 -15.40 2.56 6.01
N ILE A 47 -14.23 3.06 5.59
CA ILE A 47 -13.62 2.72 4.31
C ILE A 47 -13.40 1.22 4.11
N THR A 48 -13.30 0.42 5.19
CA THR A 48 -12.98 -1.01 5.10
C THR A 48 -14.12 -1.86 4.54
N HIS A 49 -15.31 -1.27 4.37
CA HIS A 49 -16.49 -1.93 3.80
C HIS A 49 -17.06 -1.17 2.60
N ARG A 50 -16.33 -0.19 2.05
CA ARG A 50 -16.80 0.63 0.91
C ARG A 50 -16.23 0.20 -0.44
N PHE A 51 -15.20 -0.64 -0.44
CA PHE A 51 -14.47 -1.04 -1.64
C PHE A 51 -14.44 -2.55 -1.80
N THR A 52 -14.63 -3.04 -3.03
CA THR A 52 -14.40 -4.45 -3.37
C THR A 52 -12.97 -4.86 -3.06
N HIS A 53 -12.01 -4.00 -3.39
CA HIS A 53 -10.61 -4.12 -3.01
C HIS A 53 -10.11 -2.82 -2.38
N LEU A 54 -9.62 -2.89 -1.15
CA LEU A 54 -8.97 -1.79 -0.44
C LEU A 54 -7.50 -2.13 -0.21
N PHE A 55 -6.61 -1.33 -0.79
CA PHE A 55 -5.18 -1.39 -0.58
C PHE A 55 -4.75 -0.29 0.39
N TRP A 56 -3.99 -0.65 1.41
CA TRP A 56 -3.41 0.30 2.37
C TRP A 56 -1.91 0.10 2.41
N LEU A 57 -1.17 1.16 2.12
CA LEU A 57 0.27 1.14 2.00
C LEU A 57 0.93 2.40 2.55
N GLY A 58 2.25 2.40 2.58
CA GLY A 58 3.08 3.56 2.91
C GLY A 58 4.15 3.27 3.97
N ASP A 59 4.77 4.34 4.46
CA ASP A 59 5.70 4.30 5.60
C ASP A 59 4.90 4.19 6.90
N LEU A 60 4.51 2.96 7.23
CA LEU A 60 3.75 2.64 8.43
C LEU A 60 4.61 2.74 9.70
N ASN A 61 5.93 2.84 9.56
CA ASN A 61 6.89 3.12 10.64
C ASN A 61 6.90 2.13 11.82
N TYR A 62 6.27 0.96 11.70
CA TYR A 62 6.46 -0.14 12.65
C TYR A 62 7.90 -0.64 12.58
N ARG A 63 8.46 -1.00 13.73
CA ARG A 63 9.89 -1.34 13.89
C ARG A 63 10.05 -2.76 14.40
N ILE A 64 11.23 -3.31 14.23
CA ILE A 64 11.62 -4.51 14.97
C ILE A 64 11.74 -4.17 16.46
N GLU A 65 11.13 -4.98 17.33
CA GLU A 65 11.15 -4.88 18.78
C GLU A 65 12.27 -5.73 19.38
N LEU A 66 13.52 -5.26 19.18
CA LEU A 66 14.73 -5.82 19.76
C LEU A 66 15.57 -4.74 20.46
N PRO A 67 16.39 -5.09 21.46
CA PRO A 67 17.34 -4.18 22.10
C PRO A 67 18.35 -3.59 21.09
N SER A 68 18.78 -2.35 21.32
CA SER A 68 19.78 -1.69 20.47
C SER A 68 21.15 -2.38 20.47
N THR A 69 21.45 -3.14 21.53
CA THR A 69 22.67 -3.96 21.65
C THR A 69 22.73 -5.10 20.64
N GLU A 70 21.60 -5.48 20.04
CA GLU A 70 21.52 -6.58 19.05
C GLU A 70 21.70 -6.09 17.61
N ALA A 71 22.01 -4.81 17.36
CA ALA A 71 22.06 -4.24 16.02
C ALA A 71 22.95 -5.04 15.04
N GLU A 72 24.14 -5.43 15.46
CA GLU A 72 25.06 -6.25 14.64
C GLU A 72 24.54 -7.67 14.37
N SER A 73 23.86 -8.26 15.36
CA SER A 73 23.19 -9.57 15.19
C SER A 73 22.08 -9.48 14.15
N ILE A 74 21.25 -8.43 14.22
CA ILE A 74 20.18 -8.18 13.23
C ILE A 74 20.80 -8.01 11.83
N VAL A 75 21.85 -7.20 11.68
CA VAL A 75 22.53 -7.03 10.38
C VAL A 75 23.10 -8.36 9.86
N THR A 76 23.67 -9.18 10.74
CA THR A 76 24.17 -10.52 10.38
C THR A 76 23.05 -11.42 9.88
N LYS A 77 21.91 -11.46 10.57
CA LYS A 77 20.72 -12.22 10.14
C LYS A 77 20.18 -11.73 8.81
N ILE A 78 20.17 -10.42 8.56
CA ILE A 78 19.76 -9.84 7.27
C ILE A 78 20.67 -10.31 6.15
N LYS A 79 22.00 -10.31 6.35
CA LYS A 79 22.98 -10.81 5.36
C LYS A 79 22.80 -12.30 5.07
N GLN A 80 22.38 -13.08 6.07
CA GLN A 80 22.06 -14.51 5.95
C GLN A 80 20.65 -14.78 5.43
N GLN A 81 19.88 -13.73 5.09
CA GLN A 81 18.48 -13.82 4.65
C GLN A 81 17.54 -14.52 5.64
N GLN A 82 17.87 -14.47 6.93
CA GLN A 82 17.07 -15.06 8.02
C GLN A 82 15.94 -14.11 8.45
N TYR A 83 15.13 -13.66 7.50
CA TYR A 83 14.13 -12.62 7.73
C TYR A 83 12.99 -13.09 8.64
N GLN A 84 12.57 -14.36 8.52
CA GLN A 84 11.43 -14.89 9.28
C GLN A 84 11.64 -14.82 10.79
N GLU A 85 12.87 -15.04 11.27
CA GLU A 85 13.18 -14.92 12.70
C GLU A 85 13.06 -13.48 13.20
N LEU A 86 13.48 -12.52 12.37
CA LEU A 86 13.35 -11.09 12.66
C LEU A 86 11.89 -10.61 12.58
N LEU A 87 11.10 -11.15 11.64
CA LEU A 87 9.69 -10.82 11.45
C LEU A 87 8.81 -11.27 12.63
N CYS A 88 9.22 -12.30 13.38
CA CYS A 88 8.58 -12.64 14.66
C CYS A 88 8.68 -11.50 15.70
N ARG A 89 9.59 -10.54 15.51
CA ARG A 89 9.77 -9.35 16.35
C ARG A 89 9.32 -8.07 15.65
N ASP A 90 8.70 -8.16 14.47
CA ASP A 90 8.15 -7.00 13.78
C ASP A 90 6.86 -6.53 14.47
N GLN A 91 6.82 -5.25 14.86
CA GLN A 91 5.67 -4.72 15.58
C GLN A 91 4.38 -4.75 14.77
N LEU A 92 4.40 -4.60 13.44
CA LEU A 92 3.16 -4.69 12.66
C LEU A 92 2.64 -6.12 12.66
N THR A 93 3.52 -7.10 12.42
CA THR A 93 3.18 -8.54 12.51
C THR A 93 2.56 -8.88 13.86
N ILE A 94 3.17 -8.46 14.96
CA ILE A 94 2.68 -8.72 16.32
C ILE A 94 1.32 -8.04 16.55
N GLU A 95 1.23 -6.73 16.32
CA GLU A 95 0.01 -5.98 16.65
C GLU A 95 -1.18 -6.38 15.75
N LYS A 96 -0.92 -6.82 14.52
CA LYS A 96 -1.93 -7.42 13.62
C LYS A 96 -2.35 -8.81 14.09
N GLY A 97 -1.40 -9.65 14.51
CA GLY A 97 -1.66 -10.99 15.06
C GLY A 97 -2.47 -10.95 16.35
N GLU A 98 -2.31 -9.89 17.15
CA GLU A 98 -3.10 -9.62 18.37
C GLU A 98 -4.43 -8.88 18.08
N GLY A 99 -4.76 -8.61 16.81
CA GLY A 99 -6.00 -7.97 16.42
C GLY A 99 -6.13 -6.49 16.78
N LYS A 100 -5.03 -5.80 17.10
CA LYS A 100 -5.02 -4.39 17.52
C LYS A 100 -5.10 -3.41 16.35
N VAL A 101 -4.59 -3.80 15.19
CA VAL A 101 -4.54 -3.00 13.96
C VAL A 101 -4.76 -3.85 12.73
N PHE A 102 -5.22 -3.24 11.63
CA PHE A 102 -5.37 -3.90 10.33
C PHE A 102 -6.16 -5.21 10.40
N LEU A 103 -7.22 -5.23 11.20
CA LEU A 103 -8.07 -6.41 11.36
C LEU A 103 -8.69 -6.81 10.02
N HIS A 104 -8.58 -8.11 9.68
CA HIS A 104 -9.03 -8.69 8.41
C HIS A 104 -8.33 -8.14 7.15
N TYR A 105 -7.18 -7.48 7.30
CA TYR A 105 -6.29 -7.24 6.17
C TYR A 105 -5.34 -8.42 5.99
N ASP A 106 -5.02 -8.72 4.74
CA ASP A 106 -3.96 -9.62 4.35
C ASP A 106 -2.71 -8.83 3.97
N GLU A 107 -1.55 -9.40 4.24
CA GLU A 107 -0.25 -8.93 3.79
C GLU A 107 0.49 -10.14 3.24
N GLU A 108 1.16 -9.98 2.10
CA GLU A 108 1.91 -11.08 1.48
C GLU A 108 3.17 -11.38 2.31
N GLU A 109 3.68 -12.62 2.22
CA GLU A 109 4.89 -13.01 2.94
C GLU A 109 6.07 -12.08 2.59
N ILE A 110 6.73 -11.56 3.61
CA ILE A 110 7.90 -10.71 3.44
C ILE A 110 9.13 -11.60 3.25
N THR A 111 9.66 -11.61 2.04
CA THR A 111 10.88 -12.35 1.66
C THR A 111 12.03 -11.42 1.26
N PHE A 112 11.95 -10.12 1.61
CA PHE A 112 12.94 -9.10 1.29
C PHE A 112 13.54 -8.48 2.56
N ALA A 113 14.74 -7.91 2.44
CA ALA A 113 15.44 -7.28 3.56
C ALA A 113 14.69 -6.05 4.11
N PRO A 114 14.92 -5.65 5.37
CA PRO A 114 14.34 -4.43 5.92
C PRO A 114 14.61 -3.20 5.05
N THR A 115 13.60 -2.39 4.80
CA THR A 115 13.68 -1.27 3.85
C THR A 115 14.27 0.00 4.46
N TYR A 116 14.42 0.03 5.78
CA TYR A 116 14.89 1.18 6.55
C TYR A 116 15.84 0.70 7.65
N ARG A 117 16.89 1.41 8.06
CA ARG A 117 17.39 2.68 7.53
C ARG A 117 18.72 2.47 6.83
N PHE A 118 18.78 2.72 5.54
CA PHE A 118 20.04 2.63 4.80
C PHE A 118 20.87 3.91 4.94
N GLU A 119 22.18 3.77 4.77
CA GLU A 119 22.98 4.90 4.28
C GLU A 119 22.52 5.27 2.86
N ARG A 120 22.58 6.55 2.51
CA ARG A 120 22.26 6.96 1.13
C ARG A 120 23.35 6.49 0.18
N ASP A 121 22.98 6.34 -1.08
CA ASP A 121 23.89 5.98 -2.18
C ASP A 121 24.49 4.57 -2.08
N THR A 122 24.09 3.78 -1.07
CA THR A 122 24.45 2.36 -0.91
C THR A 122 23.31 1.56 -0.28
N ARG A 123 23.18 0.28 -0.64
CA ARG A 123 22.32 -0.70 0.05
C ARG A 123 23.12 -1.73 0.85
N GLU A 124 24.42 -1.54 0.98
CA GLU A 124 25.31 -2.46 1.69
C GLU A 124 25.33 -2.21 3.21
N ARG A 125 24.95 -0.99 3.63
CA ARG A 125 25.05 -0.55 5.04
C ARG A 125 23.75 0.04 5.57
N TYR A 126 23.36 -0.43 6.75
CA TYR A 126 22.28 0.16 7.54
C TYR A 126 22.82 1.23 8.49
N ALA A 127 22.26 2.43 8.42
CA ALA A 127 22.57 3.56 9.30
C ALA A 127 21.72 3.52 10.59
N TYR A 128 21.95 2.48 11.42
CA TYR A 128 21.13 2.20 12.59
C TYR A 128 21.46 3.05 13.83
N THR A 129 22.53 3.86 13.79
CA THR A 129 22.84 4.86 14.83
C THR A 129 22.68 6.27 14.28
N LYS A 130 22.23 7.19 15.13
CA LYS A 130 22.17 8.63 14.83
C LYS A 130 22.53 9.43 16.06
N ALA A 131 23.62 10.19 15.97
CA ALA A 131 24.00 11.15 17.01
C ALA A 131 22.94 12.26 17.14
N LYS A 132 22.60 12.61 18.38
CA LYS A 132 21.75 13.75 18.75
C LYS A 132 22.36 14.47 19.95
N ALA A 133 21.92 15.71 20.19
CA ALA A 133 22.29 16.48 21.37
C ALA A 133 21.98 15.75 22.70
N THR A 134 20.93 14.91 22.72
CA THR A 134 20.51 14.12 23.90
C THR A 134 21.10 12.71 23.93
N GLY A 135 22.15 12.42 23.15
CA GLY A 135 22.78 11.10 23.04
C GLY A 135 22.48 10.37 21.72
N THR A 136 22.69 9.06 21.70
CA THR A 136 22.56 8.24 20.48
C THR A 136 21.13 7.72 20.32
N LYS A 137 20.48 8.06 19.20
CA LYS A 137 19.23 7.42 18.79
C LYS A 137 19.52 6.21 17.93
N TYR A 138 18.90 5.09 18.26
CA TYR A 138 18.95 3.87 17.44
C TYR A 138 17.72 3.78 16.53
N ASN A 139 17.95 3.42 15.27
CA ASN A 139 16.93 3.04 14.30
C ASN A 139 17.35 1.70 13.70
N LEU A 140 17.09 0.63 14.44
CA LEU A 140 17.38 -0.73 13.98
C LEU A 140 16.75 -0.98 12.59
N PRO A 141 17.39 -1.81 11.75
CA PRO A 141 16.80 -2.23 10.48
C PRO A 141 15.34 -2.67 10.68
N SER A 142 14.41 -2.17 9.89
CA SER A 142 12.96 -2.40 10.04
C SER A 142 12.21 -2.36 8.71
N TRP A 143 11.14 -3.14 8.61
CA TRP A 143 10.16 -3.07 7.51
C TRP A 143 9.13 -1.98 7.79
N CYS A 144 9.57 -0.72 7.65
CA CYS A 144 8.71 0.44 7.84
C CYS A 144 7.68 0.58 6.72
N ASP A 145 8.04 0.13 5.52
CA ASP A 145 7.33 0.36 4.27
C ASP A 145 6.52 -0.90 3.90
N ARG A 146 5.18 -0.81 3.93
CA ARG A 146 4.28 -1.99 3.87
C ARG A 146 3.16 -1.85 2.85
N VAL A 147 2.63 -2.97 2.37
CA VAL A 147 1.44 -3.05 1.51
C VAL A 147 0.49 -4.11 2.05
N LEU A 148 -0.70 -3.68 2.46
CA LEU A 148 -1.77 -4.54 2.95
C LEU A 148 -2.99 -4.41 2.06
N ARG A 149 -3.82 -5.46 2.01
CA ARG A 149 -5.09 -5.48 1.28
C ARG A 149 -6.24 -6.00 2.12
N LYS A 150 -7.45 -5.51 1.87
CA LYS A 150 -8.71 -6.11 2.32
C LYS A 150 -9.63 -6.21 1.11
N SER A 151 -10.26 -7.36 0.90
CA SER A 151 -11.20 -7.55 -0.21
C SER A 151 -12.50 -8.13 0.31
N TYR A 152 -13.59 -7.92 -0.43
CA TYR A 152 -14.85 -8.57 -0.10
C TYR A 152 -14.72 -10.10 -0.16
N PRO A 153 -15.52 -10.84 0.63
CA PRO A 153 -15.51 -12.30 0.61
C PRO A 153 -15.75 -12.84 -0.80
N LEU A 154 -15.06 -13.94 -1.14
CA LEU A 154 -15.22 -14.68 -2.40
C LEU A 154 -14.89 -13.89 -3.69
N VAL A 155 -14.23 -12.73 -3.58
CA VAL A 155 -13.70 -12.01 -4.74
C VAL A 155 -12.27 -12.46 -5.00
N HIS A 156 -11.95 -12.75 -6.26
CA HIS A 156 -10.61 -13.13 -6.67
C HIS A 156 -9.61 -11.98 -6.42
N VAL A 157 -8.58 -12.28 -5.64
CA VAL A 157 -7.40 -11.44 -5.44
C VAL A 157 -6.20 -12.34 -5.16
N PHE A 158 -5.12 -12.13 -5.91
CA PHE A 158 -3.90 -12.90 -5.78
C PHE A 158 -2.70 -11.96 -5.87
N CYS A 159 -1.79 -11.99 -4.90
CA CYS A 159 -0.56 -11.21 -4.97
C CYS A 159 0.44 -11.94 -5.86
N GLN A 160 0.87 -11.29 -6.94
CA GLN A 160 1.86 -11.83 -7.86
C GLN A 160 3.29 -11.52 -7.42
N SER A 161 3.50 -10.40 -6.73
CA SER A 161 4.82 -10.05 -6.18
C SER A 161 4.70 -9.11 -4.99
N TYR A 162 5.64 -9.23 -4.05
CA TYR A 162 5.84 -8.29 -2.95
C TYR A 162 7.34 -8.19 -2.65
N GLY A 163 7.91 -6.99 -2.75
CA GLY A 163 9.37 -6.82 -2.68
C GLY A 163 9.81 -5.37 -2.55
N CYS A 164 11.12 -5.16 -2.56
CA CYS A 164 11.73 -3.83 -2.59
C CYS A 164 12.79 -3.73 -3.68
N THR A 165 13.10 -2.50 -4.10
CA THR A 165 14.20 -2.25 -5.05
C THR A 165 15.53 -2.03 -4.33
N ASN A 166 16.63 -2.38 -5.02
CA ASN A 166 17.99 -2.27 -4.50
C ASN A 166 18.87 -1.31 -5.30
N ASP A 167 18.36 -0.77 -6.41
CA ASP A 167 19.04 0.11 -7.36
C ASP A 167 18.66 1.59 -7.20
N ILE A 168 17.61 1.89 -6.42
CA ILE A 168 17.20 3.26 -6.09
C ILE A 168 17.70 3.60 -4.68
N MET A 169 18.75 4.43 -4.60
CA MET A 169 19.51 4.66 -3.37
C MET A 169 19.50 6.10 -2.83
N THR A 170 18.72 6.99 -3.46
CA THR A 170 18.66 8.43 -3.10
C THR A 170 18.06 8.70 -1.72
N SER A 171 17.30 7.73 -1.19
CA SER A 171 16.64 7.78 0.11
C SER A 171 17.27 6.83 1.12
N ASP A 172 17.05 7.09 2.42
CA ASP A 172 17.36 6.15 3.49
C ASP A 172 16.32 5.03 3.64
N HIS A 173 15.32 5.02 2.76
CA HIS A 173 14.38 3.93 2.53
C HIS A 173 14.59 3.32 1.14
N SER A 174 14.36 2.01 1.01
CA SER A 174 14.19 1.36 -0.30
C SER A 174 12.72 1.41 -0.75
N PRO A 175 12.43 1.73 -2.02
CA PRO A 175 11.09 1.62 -2.58
C PRO A 175 10.52 0.21 -2.40
N VAL A 176 9.24 0.12 -2.03
CA VAL A 176 8.50 -1.15 -1.92
C VAL A 176 7.48 -1.23 -3.03
N PHE A 177 7.34 -2.42 -3.61
CA PHE A 177 6.36 -2.70 -4.65
C PHE A 177 5.53 -3.93 -4.30
N SER A 178 4.28 -3.94 -4.77
CA SER A 178 3.46 -5.13 -4.77
C SER A 178 2.53 -5.15 -5.98
N THR A 179 2.35 -6.32 -6.58
CA THR A 179 1.46 -6.49 -7.74
C THR A 179 0.40 -7.53 -7.46
N PHE A 180 -0.82 -7.29 -7.95
CA PHE A 180 -1.98 -8.13 -7.69
C PHE A 180 -2.75 -8.41 -8.98
N GLU A 181 -3.21 -9.64 -9.10
CA GLU A 181 -4.27 -10.03 -10.02
C GLU A 181 -5.60 -9.99 -9.27
N VAL A 182 -6.59 -9.27 -9.82
CA VAL A 182 -7.89 -9.04 -9.18
C VAL A 182 -9.04 -9.32 -10.14
N GLY A 183 -10.10 -9.94 -9.64
CA GLY A 183 -11.32 -10.15 -10.42
C GLY A 183 -12.11 -8.86 -10.57
N VAL A 184 -12.45 -8.47 -11.79
CA VAL A 184 -13.30 -7.30 -12.08
C VAL A 184 -14.60 -7.67 -12.75
N ALA A 185 -15.70 -7.07 -12.29
CA ALA A 185 -17.03 -7.26 -12.85
C ALA A 185 -17.28 -6.28 -14.01
N SER A 186 -17.87 -6.75 -15.10
CA SER A 186 -18.36 -5.90 -16.19
C SER A 186 -19.48 -4.95 -15.71
N GLN A 187 -19.61 -3.77 -16.32
CA GLN A 187 -20.76 -2.89 -16.11
C GLN A 187 -21.97 -3.50 -16.81
N PHE A 188 -22.92 -4.01 -16.02
CA PHE A 188 -24.15 -4.56 -16.57
C PHE A 188 -25.09 -3.43 -17.00
N VAL A 189 -25.51 -3.44 -18.26
CA VAL A 189 -26.59 -2.61 -18.79
C VAL A 189 -27.79 -3.50 -19.06
N SER A 190 -28.83 -3.39 -18.23
CA SER A 190 -30.12 -4.03 -18.51
C SER A 190 -30.82 -3.30 -19.66
N LYS A 191 -31.40 -4.04 -20.63
CA LYS A 191 -32.27 -3.47 -21.67
C LYS A 191 -33.59 -2.88 -21.13
N HIS A 192 -33.91 -3.13 -19.86
CA HIS A 192 -35.06 -2.54 -19.18
C HIS A 192 -34.55 -1.68 -18.02
N GLY A 193 -34.85 -0.39 -18.08
CA GLY A 193 -34.55 0.59 -17.05
C GLY A 193 -35.06 0.17 -15.67
N THR A 194 -34.45 0.78 -14.67
CA THR A 194 -34.42 0.47 -13.23
C THR A 194 -35.78 0.36 -12.52
N VAL A 195 -36.63 -0.59 -12.91
CA VAL A 195 -37.77 -1.06 -12.11
C VAL A 195 -38.00 -2.52 -12.49
N TYR A 196 -37.77 -3.49 -11.61
CA TYR A 196 -38.60 -4.72 -11.54
C TYR A 196 -38.31 -5.54 -10.28
N ASN A 197 -39.41 -5.98 -9.67
CA ASN A 197 -39.52 -6.79 -8.46
C ASN A 197 -38.76 -8.12 -8.53
N PHE A 198 -38.20 -8.51 -7.38
CA PHE A 198 -37.32 -9.65 -7.19
C PHE A 198 -38.12 -10.96 -7.13
N THR A 199 -38.30 -11.66 -8.26
CA THR A 199 -38.89 -13.03 -8.25
C THR A 199 -38.31 -14.00 -9.29
N ARG A 200 -37.14 -13.74 -9.88
CA ARG A 200 -36.49 -14.72 -10.77
C ARG A 200 -35.01 -14.91 -10.45
N GLN A 201 -34.66 -16.07 -9.91
CA GLN A 201 -33.32 -16.63 -10.02
C GLN A 201 -33.01 -16.80 -11.52
N ARG A 202 -32.31 -15.82 -12.11
CA ARG A 202 -31.65 -15.99 -13.41
C ARG A 202 -30.18 -16.21 -13.15
N HIS A 203 -29.63 -17.27 -13.74
CA HIS A 203 -28.19 -17.50 -13.81
C HIS A 203 -27.50 -16.24 -14.38
N ARG A 204 -26.64 -15.65 -13.55
CA ARG A 204 -25.91 -14.41 -13.83
C ARG A 204 -24.64 -14.75 -14.61
N THR A 205 -24.66 -14.61 -15.93
CA THR A 205 -23.44 -14.71 -16.75
C THR A 205 -22.91 -13.31 -17.05
N GLY A 206 -22.30 -12.68 -16.04
CA GLY A 206 -21.36 -11.58 -16.29
C GLY A 206 -20.02 -12.18 -16.69
N CYS A 207 -19.40 -11.71 -17.77
CA CYS A 207 -18.01 -12.07 -18.07
C CYS A 207 -17.13 -11.46 -16.98
N ALA A 208 -16.63 -12.28 -16.06
CA ALA A 208 -15.61 -11.88 -15.11
C ALA A 208 -14.28 -11.82 -15.86
N THR A 209 -13.62 -10.67 -15.82
CA THR A 209 -12.28 -10.50 -16.39
C THR A 209 -11.31 -10.19 -15.26
N ASN A 210 -10.03 -10.51 -15.42
CA ASN A 210 -9.02 -10.13 -14.44
C ASN A 210 -8.40 -8.77 -14.80
N ALA A 211 -7.93 -8.06 -13.78
CA ALA A 211 -7.13 -6.85 -13.91
C ALA A 211 -5.87 -6.99 -13.06
N ARG A 212 -4.82 -6.26 -13.44
CA ARG A 212 -3.57 -6.16 -12.70
C ARG A 212 -3.51 -4.81 -12.00
N VAL A 213 -3.30 -4.85 -10.69
CA VAL A 213 -2.98 -3.68 -9.86
C VAL A 213 -1.49 -3.75 -9.54
N SER A 214 -0.71 -2.73 -9.88
CA SER A 214 0.70 -2.64 -9.50
C SER A 214 0.89 -1.40 -8.64
N LEU A 215 1.38 -1.59 -7.42
CA LEU A 215 1.63 -0.56 -6.44
C LEU A 215 3.13 -0.41 -6.27
N TYR A 216 3.63 0.81 -6.45
CA TYR A 216 5.02 1.16 -6.19
C TYR A 216 5.01 2.39 -5.30
N PHE A 217 5.71 2.35 -4.16
CA PHE A 217 5.86 3.57 -3.38
C PHE A 217 7.26 3.69 -2.81
N THR A 218 7.69 4.94 -2.72
CA THR A 218 8.96 5.32 -2.12
C THR A 218 8.79 6.60 -1.35
N LYS A 219 9.64 6.77 -0.35
CA LYS A 219 9.85 8.05 0.31
C LYS A 219 10.95 8.79 -0.44
N SER A 220 10.57 9.65 -1.38
CA SER A 220 11.52 10.48 -2.13
C SER A 220 11.64 11.86 -1.50
N LEU A 221 12.86 12.36 -1.34
CA LEU A 221 13.07 13.79 -1.19
C LEU A 221 13.11 14.39 -2.60
N LEU A 222 12.07 15.13 -2.97
CA LEU A 222 12.14 16.04 -4.10
C LEU A 222 12.70 17.35 -3.53
N SER A 223 13.97 17.63 -3.89
CA SER A 223 14.79 18.82 -3.58
C SER A 223 15.08 19.19 -2.11
N GLU A 224 16.17 19.94 -1.90
CA GLU A 224 16.78 20.28 -0.61
C GLU A 224 15.98 21.28 0.25
N GLU A 225 14.93 21.90 -0.29
CA GLU A 225 14.18 22.95 0.42
C GLU A 225 12.74 22.60 0.81
N ASP A 226 12.13 21.52 0.31
CA ASP A 226 10.72 21.26 0.59
C ASP A 226 10.39 19.80 0.97
N ALA A 227 9.41 19.70 1.88
CA ALA A 227 8.79 18.53 2.50
C ALA A 227 9.16 17.11 2.00
N ARG A 228 9.44 16.20 2.96
CA ARG A 228 9.47 14.74 2.74
C ARG A 228 8.16 14.29 2.07
N SER A 229 8.18 14.04 0.76
CA SER A 229 7.02 13.57 0.01
C SER A 229 7.08 12.04 -0.14
N ASN A 230 5.97 11.35 0.13
CA ASN A 230 5.84 9.95 -0.25
C ASN A 230 5.33 9.93 -1.70
N CYS A 231 6.14 9.45 -2.63
CA CYS A 231 5.69 9.22 -3.99
C CYS A 231 5.05 7.84 -4.07
N LEU A 232 3.78 7.82 -4.48
CA LEU A 232 3.02 6.61 -4.76
C LEU A 232 2.72 6.60 -6.25
N SER A 233 3.00 5.47 -6.90
CA SER A 233 2.57 5.20 -8.27
C SER A 233 1.66 3.98 -8.25
N ILE A 234 0.45 4.14 -8.77
CA ILE A 234 -0.53 3.06 -8.91
C ILE A 234 -0.72 2.81 -10.40
N PHE A 235 -0.64 1.56 -10.82
CA PHE A 235 -0.95 1.16 -12.19
C PHE A 235 -2.08 0.14 -12.16
N LEU A 236 -3.18 0.42 -12.87
CA LEU A 236 -4.30 -0.50 -13.00
C LEU A 236 -4.49 -0.81 -14.48
N SER A 237 -4.27 -2.06 -14.89
CA SER A 237 -4.45 -2.50 -16.29
C SER A 237 -5.35 -3.73 -16.36
N ARG A 238 -6.04 -3.96 -17.49
CA ARG A 238 -6.75 -5.23 -17.71
C ARG A 238 -5.78 -6.31 -18.17
N SER A 239 -5.93 -7.53 -17.69
CA SER A 239 -5.26 -8.67 -18.30
C SER A 239 -6.10 -9.13 -19.50
N GLN A 240 -5.80 -8.64 -20.70
CA GLN A 240 -6.38 -9.19 -21.93
C GLN A 240 -5.64 -10.47 -22.31
N GLN A 241 -6.27 -11.64 -22.14
CA GLN A 241 -5.86 -12.85 -22.86
C GLN A 241 -6.32 -12.85 -24.32
N CYS A 242 -7.06 -11.84 -24.78
CA CYS A 242 -7.42 -11.67 -26.19
C CYS A 242 -7.39 -10.19 -26.59
N VAL A 243 -6.63 -9.93 -27.66
CA VAL A 243 -6.47 -8.68 -28.43
C VAL A 243 -5.53 -7.63 -27.83
N SER A 244 -4.56 -7.24 -28.66
CA SER A 244 -3.48 -6.28 -28.44
C SER A 244 -3.99 -4.85 -28.19
N GLY A 245 -3.71 -4.31 -27.00
CA GLY A 245 -3.87 -2.88 -26.69
C GLY A 245 -3.70 -2.60 -25.20
N TRP A 246 -2.77 -1.73 -24.83
CA TRP A 246 -2.68 -1.20 -23.47
C TRP A 246 -3.69 -0.06 -23.33
N ASP A 247 -4.71 -0.22 -22.48
CA ASP A 247 -5.66 0.85 -22.16
C ASP A 247 -5.67 1.18 -20.67
N GLN A 248 -5.58 2.49 -20.40
CA GLN A 248 -5.64 3.23 -19.13
C GLN A 248 -4.48 3.04 -18.12
N VAL A 249 -3.58 4.02 -18.08
CA VAL A 249 -2.63 4.26 -16.97
C VAL A 249 -3.21 5.38 -16.10
N HIS A 250 -3.30 5.16 -14.78
CA HIS A 250 -3.74 6.17 -13.80
C HIS A 250 -2.60 6.47 -12.83
N GLU A 251 -1.71 7.40 -13.17
CA GLU A 251 -0.68 7.87 -12.25
C GLU A 251 -1.29 8.80 -11.18
N LEU A 252 -1.05 8.50 -9.90
CA LEU A 252 -1.58 9.23 -8.75
C LEU A 252 -0.41 9.69 -7.86
N CYS A 253 0.22 10.81 -8.19
CA CYS A 253 1.19 11.45 -7.30
C CYS A 253 0.47 12.24 -6.20
N CYS A 254 0.65 11.88 -4.94
CA CYS A 254 0.13 12.65 -3.81
C CYS A 254 1.21 13.63 -3.30
N HIS A 255 0.96 14.95 -3.36
CA HIS A 255 1.88 15.96 -2.80
C HIS A 255 1.50 16.41 -1.38
N PRO A 256 2.47 16.84 -0.54
CA PRO A 256 2.23 17.16 0.88
C PRO A 256 1.38 18.41 1.11
N HIS A 257 1.19 19.26 0.09
CA HIS A 257 0.47 20.53 0.18
C HIS A 257 -0.95 20.50 -0.42
N ASP A 258 -1.39 19.36 -0.95
CA ASP A 258 -2.76 19.24 -1.42
C ASP A 258 -3.70 19.18 -0.22
N LYS A 259 -4.41 20.29 0.05
CA LYS A 259 -5.63 20.24 0.86
C LYS A 259 -6.50 19.14 0.26
N VAL A 260 -6.96 18.22 1.10
CA VAL A 260 -7.86 17.12 0.73
C VAL A 260 -9.20 17.71 0.25
N GLN A 261 -9.22 18.18 -0.98
CA GLN A 261 -10.37 18.69 -1.71
C GLN A 261 -10.35 17.99 -3.06
N ASP A 262 -11.31 17.08 -3.23
CA ASP A 262 -11.84 16.60 -4.51
C ASP A 262 -10.82 16.43 -5.65
N GLN A 263 -9.96 15.40 -5.57
CA GLN A 263 -9.43 14.83 -6.82
C GLN A 263 -10.48 13.86 -7.39
N VAL A 264 -11.46 14.45 -8.04
CA VAL A 264 -12.29 13.80 -9.06
C VAL A 264 -11.36 13.41 -10.21
N LEU A 265 -11.38 12.13 -10.61
CA LEU A 265 -10.75 11.65 -11.84
C LEU A 265 -11.29 12.45 -13.03
N HIS A 266 -10.57 13.48 -13.47
CA HIS A 266 -10.82 14.11 -14.75
C HIS A 266 -10.12 13.29 -15.85
N ARG A 267 -10.92 12.85 -16.82
CA ARG A 267 -10.44 12.28 -18.09
C ARG A 267 -9.56 13.33 -18.78
N ILE A 268 -8.30 13.01 -19.03
CA ILE A 268 -7.49 13.76 -20.00
C ILE A 268 -7.61 13.01 -21.33
N PRO A 269 -8.19 13.59 -22.39
CA PRO A 269 -8.07 13.04 -23.73
C PRO A 269 -6.62 13.21 -24.20
N LEU A 270 -5.98 12.10 -24.56
CA LEU A 270 -4.74 12.12 -25.32
C LEU A 270 -5.04 12.65 -26.73
N GLN A 271 -4.85 13.95 -26.94
CA GLN A 271 -4.65 14.49 -28.28
C GLN A 271 -3.16 14.43 -28.60
N LEU A 272 -2.83 13.52 -29.52
CA LEU A 272 -1.81 13.62 -30.57
C LEU A 272 -0.66 14.62 -30.34
N LEU A 273 0.54 14.09 -30.10
CA LEU A 273 1.75 14.63 -30.72
C LEU A 273 2.43 13.49 -31.48
N ARG A 274 2.13 13.43 -32.78
CA ARG A 274 3.05 12.93 -33.80
C ARG A 274 3.92 14.11 -34.22
N GLU A 275 5.12 13.75 -34.66
CA GLU A 275 6.25 14.57 -35.12
C GLU A 275 7.17 15.11 -34.01
#